data_AF-A0A2D5BTH1-F1
#
_entry.id   AF-A0A2D5BTH1-F1
#
_cell.length_a   1.000
_cell.length_b   1.000
_cell.length_c   1.000
_cell.angle_alpha   90.00
_cell.angle_beta   90.00
_cell.angle_gamma   90.00
#
_symmetry.space_group_name_H-M   'P 1'
#
loop_
_entity.id
_entity.type
_entity.pdbx_description
1 polymer ?
#
loop_
_entity_poly.entity_id
_entity_poly.type
_entity_poly.pdbx_seq_one_letter_code
_entity_poly.pdbx_strand_id
1 'polypeptide(L)'
;MSDYSIARLTDYDLTDPPKKKFLLDANIWINVIRSSNKNRKKANLYREFFFDLVDCKGANIILPALVVSEVMNRLLREVYLKKFIERIGAKEPLASRFYKEQFRPSKEYRSGCMLIADEFKTYLESVELKNDEFGKNIKYKHVLSKFDFGLDFNDSFLFYLAKKNNYIIVTDDGDFFVKGVEVLTLNQELLEKSSKM
;
A
#
# COMPACT_ATOMS: atom_id res chain seq x y z
N MET A 1 -7.27 -5.30 -28.70
CA MET A 1 -6.02 -4.77 -28.10
C MET A 1 -6.16 -4.92 -26.60
N SER A 2 -5.11 -5.40 -25.93
CA SER A 2 -5.14 -5.64 -24.48
C SER A 2 -5.33 -4.33 -23.72
N ASP A 3 -6.42 -4.19 -22.96
CA ASP A 3 -6.68 -3.05 -22.05
C ASP A 3 -5.88 -3.15 -20.72
N TYR A 4 -5.00 -4.15 -20.60
CA TYR A 4 -4.10 -4.32 -19.46
C TYR A 4 -2.84 -3.51 -19.69
N SER A 5 -2.46 -2.71 -18.70
CA SER A 5 -1.21 -1.95 -18.67
C SER A 5 -0.46 -2.34 -17.42
N ILE A 6 0.38 -3.37 -17.53
CA ILE A 6 1.18 -3.91 -16.42
C ILE A 6 2.64 -3.88 -16.85
N ALA A 7 3.47 -3.18 -16.09
CA ALA A 7 4.89 -3.04 -16.38
C ALA A 7 5.75 -3.42 -15.16
N ARG A 8 6.98 -3.85 -15.46
CA ARG A 8 7.97 -4.12 -14.43
C ARG A 8 8.43 -2.79 -13.84
N LEU A 9 8.38 -2.68 -12.52
CA LEU A 9 8.72 -1.44 -11.81
C LEU A 9 10.13 -0.92 -12.10
N THR A 10 11.12 -1.80 -12.23
CA THR A 10 12.52 -1.41 -12.54
C THR A 10 12.73 -0.87 -13.94
N ASP A 11 11.78 -1.12 -14.83
CA ASP A 11 11.88 -0.73 -16.24
C ASP A 11 11.10 0.57 -16.48
N TYR A 12 10.46 1.11 -15.44
CA TYR A 12 9.68 2.32 -15.51
C TYR A 12 10.58 3.55 -15.53
N ASP A 13 10.54 4.30 -16.62
CA ASP A 13 11.31 5.52 -16.76
C ASP A 13 10.62 6.69 -16.06
N LEU A 14 11.28 7.23 -15.04
CA LEU A 14 10.86 8.44 -14.33
C LEU A 14 11.41 9.73 -14.97
N THR A 15 12.27 9.62 -16.00
CA THR A 15 12.85 10.78 -16.68
C THR A 15 11.89 11.33 -17.74
N ASP A 16 11.60 12.63 -17.60
CA ASP A 16 10.70 13.45 -18.45
C ASP A 16 9.22 13.02 -18.53
N PRO A 17 8.35 13.48 -17.60
CA PRO A 17 6.92 13.40 -17.88
C PRO A 17 6.02 14.57 -17.44
N PRO A 18 4.81 14.65 -18.03
CA PRO A 18 3.76 15.56 -17.60
C PRO A 18 3.21 15.08 -16.25
N LYS A 19 3.68 15.64 -15.12
CA LYS A 19 3.13 15.49 -13.76
C LYS A 19 2.33 14.19 -13.50
N LYS A 20 3.00 13.12 -13.07
CA LYS A 20 2.39 11.79 -12.85
C LYS A 20 2.02 11.57 -11.38
N LYS A 21 1.02 10.71 -11.15
CA LYS A 21 0.45 10.43 -9.82
C LYS A 21 0.46 8.94 -9.54
N PHE A 22 1.04 8.56 -8.42
CA PHE A 22 1.28 7.15 -8.05
C PHE A 22 0.50 6.81 -6.79
N LEU A 23 -0.35 5.79 -6.86
CA LEU A 23 -1.06 5.23 -5.73
C LEU A 23 -0.34 3.97 -5.28
N LEU A 24 0.37 4.06 -4.16
CA LEU A 24 1.11 2.95 -3.58
C LEU A 24 0.22 2.16 -2.64
N ASP A 25 0.19 0.84 -2.82
CA ASP A 25 -0.54 -0.06 -1.92
C ASP A 25 0.06 -0.06 -0.49
N ALA A 26 -0.65 -0.67 0.46
CA ALA A 26 -0.18 -0.76 1.84
C ALA A 26 1.08 -1.63 1.99
N ASN A 27 1.26 -2.67 1.16
CA ASN A 27 2.43 -3.54 1.20
C ASN A 27 3.73 -2.77 0.89
N ILE A 28 3.68 -1.85 -0.07
CA ILE A 28 4.82 -1.00 -0.44
C ILE A 28 5.16 -0.07 0.73
N TRP A 29 4.18 0.62 1.31
CA TRP A 29 4.38 1.46 2.49
C TRP A 29 4.97 0.69 3.68
N ILE A 30 4.49 -0.53 3.93
CA ILE A 30 5.02 -1.40 4.99
C ILE A 30 6.50 -1.73 4.73
N ASN A 31 6.90 -1.97 3.48
CA ASN A 31 8.30 -2.22 3.12
C ASN A 31 9.19 -0.99 3.35
N VAL A 32 8.68 0.22 3.04
CA VAL A 32 9.39 1.49 3.29
C VAL A 32 9.59 1.71 4.78
N ILE A 33 8.51 1.63 5.57
CA ILE A 33 8.52 1.96 7.00
C ILE A 33 9.30 0.93 7.84
N ARG A 34 9.22 -0.37 7.51
CA ARG A 34 9.79 -1.40 8.41
C ARG A 34 11.31 -1.40 8.50
N SER A 35 12.03 -0.73 7.59
CA SER A 35 13.50 -0.54 7.51
C SER A 35 14.42 -1.77 7.71
N SER A 36 13.89 -2.92 8.11
CA SER A 36 14.55 -4.13 8.59
C SER A 36 13.76 -5.33 8.08
N ASN A 37 14.10 -5.75 6.87
CA ASN A 37 13.79 -7.11 6.41
C ASN A 37 15.13 -7.80 6.16
N LYS A 38 15.43 -8.84 6.96
CA LYS A 38 16.63 -9.70 6.82
C LYS A 38 16.66 -10.51 5.51
N ASN A 39 15.78 -10.19 4.57
CA ASN A 39 15.61 -10.88 3.30
C ASN A 39 14.88 -9.96 2.31
N ARG A 40 15.17 -10.13 1.01
CA ARG A 40 14.39 -9.68 -0.18
C ARG A 40 14.93 -8.46 -0.92
N LYS A 41 15.83 -8.69 -1.89
CA LYS A 41 16.16 -7.76 -2.99
C LYS A 41 14.93 -7.04 -3.56
N LYS A 42 13.80 -7.75 -3.72
CA LYS A 42 12.52 -7.18 -4.18
C LYS A 42 11.98 -6.04 -3.30
N ALA A 43 12.04 -6.18 -1.97
CA ALA A 43 11.58 -5.13 -1.07
C ALA A 43 12.47 -3.88 -1.14
N ASN A 44 13.77 -4.07 -1.36
CA ASN A 44 14.70 -2.96 -1.59
C ASN A 44 14.39 -2.22 -2.89
N LEU A 45 14.10 -2.93 -3.99
CA LEU A 45 13.72 -2.31 -5.25
C LEU A 45 12.44 -1.45 -5.14
N TYR A 46 11.41 -1.93 -4.41
CA TYR A 46 10.23 -1.11 -4.13
C TYR A 46 10.56 0.13 -3.29
N ARG A 47 11.48 0.00 -2.34
CA ARG A 47 11.91 1.10 -1.48
C ARG A 47 12.77 2.12 -2.23
N GLU A 48 13.66 1.66 -3.10
CA GLU A 48 14.45 2.49 -4.00
C GLU A 48 13.52 3.30 -4.90
N PHE A 49 12.56 2.62 -5.56
CA PHE A 49 11.56 3.31 -6.38
C PHE A 49 10.71 4.31 -5.59
N PHE A 50 10.33 4.00 -4.35
CA PHE A 50 9.66 4.97 -3.48
C PHE A 50 10.50 6.24 -3.28
N PHE A 51 11.81 6.11 -3.04
CA PHE A 51 12.67 7.26 -2.88
C PHE A 51 12.89 8.00 -4.20
N ASP A 52 12.99 7.30 -5.32
CA ASP A 52 13.04 7.92 -6.64
C ASP A 52 11.78 8.77 -6.90
N LEU A 53 10.59 8.30 -6.48
CA LEU A 53 9.35 9.09 -6.56
C LEU A 53 9.37 10.31 -5.64
N VAL A 54 9.94 10.19 -4.44
CA VAL A 54 10.09 11.30 -3.48
C VAL A 54 11.01 12.38 -4.02
N ASP A 55 12.10 11.99 -4.68
CA ASP A 55 13.12 12.91 -5.20
C ASP A 55 12.79 13.46 -6.61
N CYS A 56 11.91 12.79 -7.36
CA CYS A 56 11.56 13.17 -8.73
C CYS A 56 10.56 14.35 -8.78
N LYS A 57 10.99 15.45 -9.39
CA LYS A 57 10.12 16.62 -9.63
C LYS A 57 8.99 16.26 -10.59
N GLY A 58 7.75 16.37 -10.11
CA GLY A 58 6.54 16.10 -10.90
C GLY A 58 5.98 14.69 -10.72
N ALA A 59 6.64 13.84 -9.93
CA ALA A 59 6.01 12.68 -9.34
C ALA A 59 5.25 13.09 -8.07
N ASN A 60 4.04 12.56 -7.90
CA ASN A 60 3.21 12.79 -6.72
C ASN A 60 2.73 11.46 -6.18
N ILE A 61 3.12 11.14 -4.95
CA ILE A 61 2.61 9.97 -4.23
C ILE A 61 1.23 10.33 -3.67
N ILE A 62 0.22 9.55 -4.04
CA ILE A 62 -1.15 9.70 -3.56
C ILE A 62 -1.34 8.82 -2.34
N LEU A 63 -1.76 9.43 -1.22
CA LEU A 63 -1.98 8.71 0.03
C LEU A 63 -3.42 8.91 0.54
N PRO A 64 -4.33 7.97 0.22
CA PRO A 64 -5.69 7.94 0.78
C PRO A 64 -5.67 7.47 2.25
N ALA A 65 -6.69 7.84 3.04
CA ALA A 65 -6.77 7.42 4.44
C ALA A 65 -6.92 5.90 4.58
N LEU A 66 -7.48 5.23 3.57
CA LEU A 66 -7.60 3.78 3.53
C LEU A 66 -6.23 3.08 3.59
N VAL A 67 -5.25 3.56 2.82
CA VAL A 67 -3.87 3.02 2.83
C VAL A 67 -3.24 3.24 4.20
N VAL A 68 -3.38 4.44 4.77
CA VAL A 68 -2.86 4.76 6.12
C VAL A 68 -3.47 3.83 7.17
N SER A 69 -4.79 3.61 7.12
CA SER A 69 -5.50 2.71 8.04
C SER A 69 -4.96 1.29 7.97
N GLU A 70 -4.74 0.77 6.78
CA GLU A 70 -4.23 -0.59 6.59
C GLU A 70 -2.79 -0.74 7.09
N VAL A 71 -1.90 0.20 6.73
CA VAL A 71 -0.51 0.23 7.18
C VAL A 71 -0.44 0.28 8.71
N MET A 72 -1.19 1.19 9.33
CA MET A 72 -1.28 1.33 10.79
C MET A 72 -1.71 0.02 11.44
N ASN A 73 -2.83 -0.55 11.00
CA ASN A 73 -3.37 -1.78 11.57
C ASN A 73 -2.42 -2.95 11.42
N ARG A 74 -1.77 -3.07 10.26
CA ARG A 74 -0.88 -4.18 9.95
C ARG A 74 0.43 -4.08 10.72
N LEU A 75 1.07 -2.91 10.78
CA LEU A 75 2.29 -2.73 11.56
C LEU A 75 2.04 -2.90 13.07
N LEU A 76 0.92 -2.41 13.60
CA LEU A 76 0.54 -2.62 15.00
C LEU A 76 0.41 -4.11 15.33
N ARG A 77 -0.17 -4.91 14.41
CA ARG A 77 -0.34 -6.36 14.61
C ARG A 77 0.93 -7.15 14.37
N GLU A 78 1.67 -6.84 13.31
CA GLU A 78 2.81 -7.65 12.90
C GLU A 78 4.10 -7.32 13.64
N VAL A 79 4.24 -6.09 14.15
CA VAL A 79 5.46 -5.64 14.82
C VAL A 79 5.21 -5.42 16.30
N TYR A 80 4.31 -4.51 16.65
CA TYR A 80 4.18 -4.04 18.03
C TYR A 80 3.47 -5.04 18.93
N LEU A 81 2.41 -5.69 18.43
CA LEU A 81 1.75 -6.77 19.14
C LEU A 81 2.72 -7.94 19.36
N LYS A 82 3.49 -8.35 18.34
CA LYS A 82 4.49 -9.42 18.49
C LYS A 82 5.52 -9.09 19.58
N LYS A 83 6.11 -7.89 19.53
CA LYS A 83 7.03 -7.41 20.57
C LYS A 83 6.40 -7.39 21.96
N PHE A 84 5.13 -6.99 22.06
CA PHE A 84 4.39 -6.99 23.33
C PHE A 84 4.23 -8.40 23.90
N ILE A 85 3.82 -9.35 23.05
CA ILE A 85 3.64 -10.76 23.40
C ILE A 85 4.94 -11.37 23.92
N GLU A 86 6.03 -11.17 23.16
CA GLU A 86 7.37 -11.64 23.52
C GLU A 86 7.80 -11.08 24.87
N ARG A 87 7.60 -9.79 25.11
CA ARG A 87 7.98 -9.13 26.38
C ARG A 87 7.21 -9.67 27.58
N ILE A 88 5.90 -9.95 27.43
CA ILE A 88 5.09 -10.45 28.55
C ILE A 88 5.12 -11.98 28.68
N GLY A 89 5.83 -12.68 27.79
CA GLY A 89 5.92 -14.14 27.81
C GLY A 89 4.60 -14.86 27.53
N ALA A 90 3.64 -14.21 26.86
CA ALA A 90 2.36 -14.83 26.55
C ALA A 90 2.52 -15.87 25.43
N LYS A 91 2.01 -17.08 25.66
CA LYS A 91 1.90 -18.09 24.59
C LYS A 91 0.64 -17.80 23.79
N GLU A 92 0.84 -17.38 22.54
CA GLU A 92 -0.18 -17.16 21.51
C GLU A 92 -1.48 -16.43 21.92
N PRO A 93 -1.51 -15.10 21.88
CA PRO A 93 -2.77 -14.38 21.96
C PRO A 93 -3.41 -14.31 20.57
N LEU A 94 -3.92 -15.44 20.11
CA LEU A 94 -4.70 -15.51 18.88
C LEU A 94 -6.12 -14.91 19.05
N ALA A 95 -6.52 -14.54 20.27
CA ALA A 95 -7.85 -14.00 20.51
C ALA A 95 -7.94 -12.50 20.20
N SER A 96 -8.94 -12.11 19.41
CA SER A 96 -9.39 -10.71 19.23
C SER A 96 -9.57 -9.97 20.56
N ARG A 97 -9.95 -10.71 21.61
CA ARG A 97 -10.08 -10.22 22.99
C ARG A 97 -8.75 -9.72 23.56
N PHE A 98 -7.65 -10.47 23.40
CA PHE A 98 -6.34 -10.04 23.89
C PHE A 98 -5.87 -8.75 23.23
N TYR A 99 -6.05 -8.64 21.91
CA TYR A 99 -5.70 -7.42 21.19
C TYR A 99 -6.43 -6.20 21.77
N LYS A 100 -7.74 -6.33 22.03
CA LYS A 100 -8.57 -5.23 22.51
C LYS A 100 -8.35 -4.92 24.00
N GLU A 101 -8.27 -5.94 24.85
CA GLU A 101 -8.28 -5.78 26.30
C GLU A 101 -6.89 -5.61 26.90
N GLN A 102 -5.84 -6.16 26.25
CA GLN A 102 -4.48 -6.13 26.81
C GLN A 102 -3.54 -5.27 25.96
N PHE A 103 -3.55 -5.44 24.64
CA PHE A 103 -2.60 -4.73 23.79
C PHE A 103 -2.99 -3.27 23.55
N ARG A 104 -4.24 -2.97 23.12
CA ARG A 104 -4.68 -1.58 22.87
C ARG A 104 -4.46 -0.60 24.04
N PRO A 105 -4.72 -0.96 25.32
CA PRO A 105 -4.44 -0.06 26.44
C PRO A 105 -2.96 0.00 26.84
N SER A 106 -2.08 -0.80 26.21
CA SER A 106 -0.67 -0.86 26.59
C SER A 106 0.13 0.34 26.10
N LYS A 107 1.28 0.59 26.75
CA LYS A 107 2.23 1.60 26.31
C LYS A 107 2.80 1.28 24.94
N GLU A 108 2.93 0.01 24.59
CA GLU A 108 3.54 -0.45 23.32
C GLU A 108 2.62 -0.19 22.14
N TYR A 109 1.31 -0.31 22.33
CA TYR A 109 0.34 0.10 21.32
C TYR A 109 0.46 1.61 21.07
N ARG A 110 0.45 2.42 22.13
CA ARG A 110 0.58 3.88 22.01
C ARG A 110 1.89 4.28 21.36
N SER A 111 3.01 3.71 21.80
CA SER A 111 4.33 3.94 21.20
C SER A 111 4.34 3.52 19.73
N GLY A 112 3.73 2.39 19.39
CA GLY A 112 3.62 1.94 18.00
C GLY A 112 2.81 2.90 17.14
N CYS A 113 1.66 3.37 17.62
CA CYS A 113 0.87 4.38 16.92
C CYS A 113 1.67 5.66 16.67
N MET A 114 2.40 6.15 17.68
CA MET A 114 3.19 7.38 17.56
C MET A 114 4.33 7.21 16.56
N LEU A 115 5.10 6.12 16.65
CA LEU A 115 6.21 5.85 15.75
C LEU A 115 5.74 5.69 14.30
N ILE A 116 4.67 4.92 14.04
CA ILE A 116 4.15 4.78 12.67
C ILE A 116 3.63 6.14 12.15
N ALA A 117 2.96 6.92 13.00
CA ALA A 117 2.48 8.25 12.60
C ALA A 117 3.64 9.20 12.28
N ASP A 118 4.72 9.15 13.04
CA ASP A 118 5.91 9.97 12.79
C ASP A 118 6.62 9.55 11.49
N GLU A 119 6.65 8.26 11.16
CA GLU A 119 7.14 7.76 9.87
C GLU A 119 6.34 8.35 8.69
N PHE A 120 5.01 8.39 8.77
CA PHE A 120 4.21 9.06 7.73
C PHE A 120 4.51 10.57 7.65
N LYS A 121 4.70 11.24 8.79
CA LYS A 121 5.01 12.67 8.83
C LYS A 121 6.30 13.02 8.10
N THR A 122 7.31 12.15 8.18
CA THR A 122 8.59 12.31 7.47
C THR A 122 8.42 12.51 5.96
N TYR A 123 7.34 11.96 5.37
CA TYR A 123 7.11 12.00 3.93
C TYR A 123 6.00 12.97 3.50
N LEU A 124 5.37 13.71 4.42
CA LEU A 124 4.22 14.57 4.08
C LEU A 124 4.55 15.68 3.09
N GLU A 125 5.79 16.16 3.03
CA GLU A 125 6.22 17.16 2.04
C GLU A 125 6.31 16.57 0.62
N SER A 126 6.50 15.26 0.51
CA SER A 126 6.69 14.52 -0.75
C SER A 126 5.43 13.76 -1.18
N VAL A 127 4.37 13.79 -0.38
CA VAL A 127 3.12 13.06 -0.57
C VAL A 127 1.96 14.04 -0.74
N GLU A 128 1.15 13.82 -1.76
CA GLU A 128 -0.12 14.51 -1.90
C GLU A 128 -1.19 13.78 -1.08
N LEU A 129 -1.55 14.35 0.07
CA LEU A 129 -2.72 13.93 0.83
C LEU A 129 -3.98 14.19 -0.01
N LYS A 130 -4.60 13.11 -0.49
CA LYS A 130 -5.84 13.19 -1.28
C LYS A 130 -7.03 12.73 -0.47
N ASN A 131 -8.11 13.49 -0.59
CA ASN A 131 -9.43 13.03 -0.19
C ASN A 131 -9.78 11.76 -0.98
N ASP A 132 -10.24 10.76 -0.25
CA ASP A 132 -10.61 9.42 -0.69
C ASP A 132 -11.80 9.43 -1.66
N GLU A 133 -12.54 10.55 -1.73
CA GLU A 133 -13.70 10.75 -2.59
C GLU A 133 -14.90 9.81 -2.33
N PHE A 134 -14.81 8.96 -1.29
CA PHE A 134 -15.88 8.03 -0.93
C PHE A 134 -17.13 8.77 -0.45
N GLY A 135 -18.30 8.32 -0.91
CA GLY A 135 -19.58 8.97 -0.62
C GLY A 135 -19.86 10.22 -1.48
N LYS A 136 -18.85 10.85 -2.07
CA LYS A 136 -19.02 11.94 -3.06
C LYS A 136 -18.99 11.39 -4.48
N ASN A 137 -17.82 10.94 -4.89
CA ASN A 137 -17.44 10.67 -6.27
C ASN A 137 -17.23 9.17 -6.51
N ILE A 138 -16.85 8.44 -5.46
CA ILE A 138 -16.84 6.98 -5.39
C ILE A 138 -18.05 6.57 -4.54
N LYS A 139 -18.89 5.67 -5.06
CA LYS A 139 -20.12 5.20 -4.41
C LYS A 139 -20.01 3.70 -4.16
N TYR A 140 -20.87 3.14 -3.29
CA TYR A 140 -20.94 1.71 -3.00
C TYR A 140 -21.00 0.84 -4.26
N LYS A 141 -21.82 1.23 -5.25
CA LYS A 141 -21.95 0.49 -6.52
C LYS A 141 -20.63 0.34 -7.29
N HIS A 142 -19.65 1.22 -7.08
CA HIS A 142 -18.35 1.10 -7.71
C HIS A 142 -17.57 -0.01 -6.99
N VAL A 143 -17.32 0.17 -5.70
CA VAL A 143 -16.46 -0.74 -4.92
C VAL A 143 -17.06 -2.12 -4.65
N LEU A 144 -18.39 -2.24 -4.56
CA LEU A 144 -19.05 -3.52 -4.29
C LEU A 144 -19.34 -4.35 -5.55
N SER A 145 -18.99 -3.85 -6.74
CA SER A 145 -19.27 -4.51 -8.02
C SER A 145 -18.10 -5.29 -8.62
N LYS A 146 -16.95 -5.30 -7.94
CA LYS A 146 -15.68 -5.84 -8.47
C LYS A 146 -15.12 -7.05 -7.73
N PHE A 147 -15.90 -7.67 -6.85
CA PHE A 147 -15.55 -8.94 -6.23
C PHE A 147 -15.32 -10.07 -7.26
N ASP A 148 -15.90 -9.96 -8.46
CA ASP A 148 -15.71 -10.91 -9.56
C ASP A 148 -14.26 -10.97 -10.09
N PHE A 149 -13.42 -9.98 -9.76
CA PHE A 149 -12.00 -9.93 -10.16
C PHE A 149 -11.05 -10.44 -9.06
N GLY A 150 -11.57 -10.98 -7.96
CA GLY A 150 -10.77 -11.42 -6.82
C GLY A 150 -10.32 -10.31 -5.88
N LEU A 151 -10.58 -9.03 -6.23
CA LEU A 151 -10.25 -7.89 -5.38
C LEU A 151 -11.13 -7.87 -4.13
N ASP A 152 -10.50 -7.62 -2.98
CA ASP A 152 -11.24 -7.30 -1.77
C ASP A 152 -11.85 -5.89 -1.84
N PHE A 153 -12.50 -5.46 -0.76
CA PHE A 153 -13.11 -4.12 -0.72
C PHE A 153 -12.06 -3.00 -0.85
N ASN A 154 -10.93 -3.13 -0.15
CA ASN A 154 -9.88 -2.13 -0.15
C ASN A 154 -9.24 -2.03 -1.53
N ASP A 155 -8.90 -3.16 -2.13
CA ASP A 155 -8.29 -3.21 -3.45
C ASP A 155 -9.24 -2.69 -4.52
N SER A 156 -10.52 -3.07 -4.44
CA SER A 156 -11.57 -2.52 -5.31
C SER A 156 -11.66 -1.00 -5.18
N PHE A 157 -11.57 -0.48 -3.95
CA PHE A 157 -11.57 0.96 -3.72
C PHE A 157 -10.35 1.65 -4.34
N LEU A 158 -9.14 1.13 -4.10
CA LEU A 158 -7.91 1.68 -4.66
C LEU A 158 -7.91 1.65 -6.19
N PHE A 159 -8.39 0.56 -6.79
CA PHE A 159 -8.59 0.45 -8.23
C PHE A 159 -9.49 1.56 -8.78
N TYR A 160 -10.67 1.77 -8.18
CA TYR A 160 -11.58 2.82 -8.66
C TYR A 160 -11.04 4.22 -8.49
N LEU A 161 -10.36 4.48 -7.36
CA LEU A 161 -9.73 5.76 -7.11
C LEU A 161 -8.66 6.06 -8.16
N ALA A 162 -7.81 5.07 -8.47
CA ALA A 162 -6.77 5.18 -9.49
C ALA A 162 -7.37 5.38 -10.88
N LYS A 163 -8.33 4.53 -11.28
CA LYS A 163 -8.98 4.61 -12.58
C LYS A 163 -9.65 5.95 -12.84
N LYS A 164 -10.34 6.49 -11.83
CA LYS A 164 -11.07 7.75 -11.97
C LYS A 164 -10.14 8.95 -12.14
N ASN A 165 -8.99 8.93 -11.48
CA ASN A 165 -8.07 10.07 -11.43
C ASN A 165 -6.80 9.86 -12.28
N ASN A 166 -6.77 8.79 -13.08
CA ASN A 166 -5.62 8.41 -13.91
C ASN A 166 -4.33 8.26 -13.09
N TYR A 167 -4.41 7.59 -11.94
CA TYR A 167 -3.25 7.25 -11.13
C TYR A 167 -2.66 5.92 -11.58
N ILE A 168 -1.35 5.80 -11.41
CA ILE A 168 -0.59 4.57 -11.61
C ILE A 168 -0.57 3.81 -10.28
N ILE A 169 -0.96 2.55 -10.28
CA ILE A 169 -0.92 1.71 -9.08
C ILE A 169 0.47 1.09 -8.95
N VAL A 170 1.05 1.15 -7.76
CA VAL A 170 2.29 0.45 -7.42
C VAL A 170 1.96 -0.61 -6.37
N THR A 171 2.11 -1.88 -6.72
CA THR A 171 1.69 -3.01 -5.88
C THR A 171 2.52 -4.25 -6.13
N ASP A 172 2.60 -5.12 -5.12
CA ASP A 172 3.15 -6.48 -5.25
C ASP A 172 2.05 -7.56 -5.21
N ASP A 173 0.79 -7.16 -5.10
CA ASP A 173 -0.36 -8.04 -4.95
C ASP A 173 -0.81 -8.60 -6.31
N GLY A 174 -0.96 -9.92 -6.39
CA GLY A 174 -1.31 -10.65 -7.59
C GLY A 174 -2.75 -10.44 -8.06
N ASP A 175 -3.63 -9.95 -7.18
CA ASP A 175 -5.04 -9.74 -7.49
C ASP A 175 -5.27 -8.46 -8.34
N PHE A 176 -4.29 -7.55 -8.42
CA PHE A 176 -4.34 -6.35 -9.27
C PHE A 176 -4.14 -6.62 -10.78
N PHE A 177 -4.63 -7.75 -11.28
CA PHE A 177 -4.73 -8.01 -12.72
C PHE A 177 -5.97 -7.33 -13.31
N VAL A 178 -5.90 -6.00 -13.47
CA VAL A 178 -7.06 -5.14 -13.79
C VAL A 178 -6.91 -4.36 -15.10
N LYS A 179 -8.04 -3.98 -15.71
CA LYS A 179 -8.09 -3.23 -16.98
C LYS A 179 -8.32 -1.73 -16.80
N GLY A 180 -7.64 -0.94 -17.63
CA GLY A 180 -7.82 0.52 -17.72
C GLY A 180 -7.18 1.31 -16.57
N VAL A 181 -6.20 0.70 -15.89
CA VAL A 181 -5.30 1.34 -14.93
C VAL A 181 -3.91 0.79 -15.20
N GLU A 182 -2.90 1.66 -15.15
CA GLU A 182 -1.50 1.25 -15.24
C GLU A 182 -1.02 0.71 -13.89
N VAL A 183 -0.36 -0.45 -13.90
CA VAL A 183 0.14 -1.15 -12.72
C VAL A 183 1.65 -1.37 -12.85
N LEU A 184 2.41 -0.88 -11.87
CA LEU A 184 3.84 -1.13 -11.72
C LEU A 184 4.05 -2.17 -10.62
N THR A 185 4.77 -3.24 -10.97
CA THR A 185 4.97 -4.37 -10.06
C THR A 185 6.28 -5.10 -10.30
N LEU A 186 6.71 -5.86 -9.29
CA LEU A 186 7.75 -6.89 -9.37
C LEU A 186 7.17 -8.30 -9.18
N ASN A 187 5.85 -8.43 -9.05
CA ASN A 187 5.14 -9.70 -8.99
C ASN A 187 5.25 -10.42 -10.35
N GLN A 188 5.97 -11.54 -10.38
CA GLN A 188 6.21 -12.27 -11.64
C GLN A 188 4.93 -12.87 -12.23
N GLU A 189 3.96 -13.27 -11.39
CA GLU A 189 2.70 -13.83 -11.88
C GLU A 189 1.92 -12.80 -12.70
N LEU A 190 1.86 -11.54 -12.23
CA LEU A 190 1.23 -10.44 -12.98
C LEU A 190 1.95 -10.17 -14.30
N LEU A 191 3.28 -10.11 -14.27
CA LEU A 191 4.11 -9.83 -15.45
C LEU A 191 4.01 -10.94 -16.51
N GLU A 192 3.94 -12.20 -16.07
CA GLU A 192 3.75 -13.33 -16.98
C GLU A 192 2.34 -13.37 -17.57
N LYS A 193 1.30 -13.06 -16.77
CA LYS A 193 -0.08 -12.99 -17.24
C LYS A 193 -0.24 -11.90 -18.31
N SER A 194 0.38 -10.72 -18.13
CA SER A 194 0.29 -9.64 -19.10
C SER A 194 1.04 -9.94 -20.40
N SER A 195 2.16 -10.66 -20.33
CA SER A 195 3.00 -10.98 -21.50
C SER A 195 2.39 -12.06 -22.41
N LYS A 196 1.41 -12.83 -21.93
CA LYS A 196 0.76 -13.94 -22.66
C LYS A 196 -0.51 -13.53 -23.42
N MET A 197 -0.90 -12.25 -23.38
CA MET A 197 -2.13 -11.71 -24.01
C MET A 197 -1.81 -10.81 -25.20
#